data_AF-A0A261GPI8-F1
#
_entry.id   AF-A0A261GPI8-F1
#
_cell.length_a   1.000
_cell.length_b   1.000
_cell.length_c   1.000
_cell.angle_alpha   90.00
_cell.angle_beta   90.00
_cell.angle_gamma   90.00
#
_symmetry.space_group_name_H-M   'P 1'
#
loop_
_entity.id
_entity.type
_entity.pdbx_description
1 polymer ?
#
loop_
_entity_poly.entity_id
_entity_poly.type
_entity_poly.pdbx_seq_one_letter_code
_entity_poly.pdbx_strand_id
1 'polypeptide(L)'
;MESLWQIMNRSPDRVELKKCLDDLASAMNLEQMAEELSLSVIDHVLYDLELNGIRGKNGWECCAKGLITERELRNLTMAHAVSKISRSNGVKEPAFNTYASKHLCEAFERSLLGRPAILKESDVLDPWEKK
;
A
#
# COMPACT_ATOMS: atom_id res chain seq x y z
N MET A 1 8.03 -7.98 20.89
CA MET A 1 6.73 -7.83 20.21
C MET A 1 6.17 -6.49 20.61
N GLU A 2 6.01 -5.56 19.66
CA GLU A 2 5.24 -4.33 19.90
C GLU A 2 3.79 -4.72 20.24
N SER A 3 3.18 -4.05 21.20
CA SER A 3 1.80 -4.36 21.60
C SER A 3 0.82 -3.84 20.54
N LEU A 4 -0.34 -4.50 20.39
CA LEU A 4 -1.44 -4.07 19.50
C LEU A 4 -1.81 -2.58 19.69
N TRP A 5 -1.61 -2.08 20.91
CA TRP A 5 -1.80 -0.69 21.29
C TRP A 5 -0.87 0.30 20.56
N GLN A 6 0.37 -0.07 20.23
CA GLN A 6 1.33 0.82 19.57
C GLN A 6 1.01 1.03 18.09
N ILE A 7 0.45 0.02 17.41
CA ILE A 7 -0.04 0.14 16.03
C ILE A 7 -1.33 0.97 16.01
N MET A 8 -2.25 0.74 16.95
CA MET A 8 -3.52 1.48 17.01
C MET A 8 -3.37 2.98 17.32
N ASN A 9 -2.26 3.39 17.95
CA ASN A 9 -1.99 4.80 18.26
C ASN A 9 -1.23 5.56 17.16
N ARG A 10 -0.86 4.89 16.05
CA ARG A 10 -0.23 5.53 14.89
C ARG A 10 -1.20 5.45 13.72
N SER A 11 -1.72 6.59 13.28
CA SER A 11 -2.52 6.63 12.07
C SER A 11 -1.61 6.63 10.84
N PRO A 12 -1.97 5.90 9.76
CA PRO A 12 -1.29 6.02 8.48
C PRO A 12 -1.20 7.49 8.02
N ASP A 13 -0.03 7.91 7.57
CA ASP A 13 0.17 9.26 7.04
C ASP A 13 -0.38 9.32 5.62
N ARG A 14 -1.60 9.85 5.48
CA ARG A 14 -2.31 9.96 4.20
C ARG A 14 -1.59 10.83 3.18
N VAL A 15 -0.88 11.87 3.63
CA VAL A 15 -0.17 12.79 2.73
C VAL A 15 1.05 12.09 2.16
N GLU A 16 1.83 11.42 3.01
CA GLU A 16 2.99 10.65 2.56
C GLU A 16 2.58 9.42 1.74
N LEU A 17 1.44 8.79 2.05
CA LEU A 17 0.88 7.72 1.22
C LEU A 17 0.52 8.19 -0.18
N LYS A 18 -0.08 9.37 -0.31
CA LYS A 18 -0.38 9.95 -1.63
C LYS A 18 0.92 10.17 -2.43
N LYS A 19 1.97 10.68 -1.80
CA LYS A 19 3.30 10.81 -2.43
C LYS A 19 3.84 9.45 -2.88
N CYS A 20 3.69 8.40 -2.06
CA CYS A 20 4.08 7.05 -2.45
C CYS A 20 3.30 6.54 -3.68
N LEU A 21 2.01 6.90 -3.82
CA LEU A 21 1.22 6.59 -5.02
C LEU A 21 1.73 7.35 -6.26
N ASP A 22 2.18 8.61 -6.11
CA ASP A 22 2.78 9.38 -7.20
C ASP A 22 4.14 8.82 -7.64
N ASP A 23 4.97 8.43 -6.68
CA ASP A 23 6.25 7.78 -6.91
C ASP A 23 6.07 6.41 -7.58
N LEU A 24 5.01 5.69 -7.22
CA LEU A 24 4.62 4.43 -7.84
C LEU A 24 4.17 4.64 -9.30
N ALA A 25 3.37 5.67 -9.59
CA ALA A 25 3.02 6.02 -10.98
C ALA A 25 4.27 6.37 -11.79
N SER A 26 5.19 7.12 -11.19
CA SER A 26 6.49 7.48 -11.80
C SER A 26 7.34 6.24 -12.07
N ALA A 27 7.41 5.28 -11.13
CA ALA A 27 8.11 4.01 -11.32
C ALA A 27 7.51 3.14 -12.43
N MET A 28 6.21 3.30 -12.69
CA MET A 28 5.50 2.66 -13.80
C MET A 28 5.64 3.42 -15.14
N ASN A 29 6.27 4.61 -15.14
CA ASN A 29 6.28 5.56 -16.26
C ASN A 29 4.87 5.96 -16.74
N LEU A 30 3.97 6.22 -15.79
CA LEU A 30 2.59 6.62 -16.05
C LEU A 30 2.25 7.96 -15.40
N GLU A 31 1.17 8.59 -15.88
CA GLU A 31 0.65 9.80 -15.26
C GLU A 31 0.06 9.50 -13.88
N GLN A 32 0.24 10.46 -12.97
CA GLN A 32 -0.33 10.41 -11.63
C GLN A 32 -1.87 10.47 -11.70
N MET A 33 -2.53 9.84 -10.73
CA MET A 33 -3.96 9.99 -10.57
C MET A 33 -4.30 11.39 -10.01
N ALA A 34 -5.53 11.85 -10.28
CA ALA A 34 -6.08 13.00 -9.57
C ALA A 34 -6.03 12.78 -8.06
N GLU A 35 -5.76 13.85 -7.30
CA GLU A 35 -5.57 13.78 -5.84
C GLU A 35 -6.75 13.12 -5.12
N GLU A 36 -7.98 13.51 -5.47
CA GLU A 36 -9.20 12.94 -4.89
C GLU A 36 -9.29 11.42 -5.11
N LEU A 37 -8.87 10.94 -6.28
CA LEU A 37 -8.85 9.51 -6.58
C LEU A 37 -7.78 8.79 -5.76
N SER A 38 -6.57 9.36 -5.65
CA SER A 38 -5.50 8.80 -4.81
C SER A 38 -5.94 8.66 -3.35
N LEU A 39 -6.55 9.70 -2.78
CA LEU A 39 -7.07 9.68 -1.42
C LEU A 39 -8.20 8.66 -1.26
N SER A 40 -9.09 8.56 -2.24
CA SER A 40 -10.19 7.58 -2.22
C SER A 40 -9.68 6.13 -2.30
N VAL A 41 -8.59 5.88 -3.05
CA VAL A 41 -7.94 4.56 -3.10
C VAL A 41 -7.31 4.20 -1.76
N ILE A 42 -6.61 5.14 -1.13
CA ILE A 42 -6.04 4.96 0.22
C ILE A 42 -7.14 4.60 1.21
N ASP A 43 -8.21 5.40 1.23
CA ASP A 43 -9.34 5.22 2.12
C ASP A 43 -10.06 3.88 1.90
N HIS A 44 -10.24 3.48 0.64
CA HIS A 44 -10.84 2.20 0.28
C HIS A 44 -10.02 1.00 0.75
N VAL A 45 -8.69 1.08 0.69
CA VAL A 45 -7.83 -0.03 1.11
C VAL A 45 -7.72 -0.09 2.63
N LEU A 46 -7.47 1.05 3.27
CA LEU A 46 -7.19 1.08 4.70
C LEU A 46 -8.44 0.92 5.56
N TYR A 47 -9.57 1.46 5.08
CA TYR A 47 -10.81 1.54 5.84
C TYR A 47 -11.97 0.88 5.08
N ASP A 48 -13.12 0.77 5.72
CA ASP A 48 -14.35 0.22 5.13
C ASP A 48 -15.10 1.29 4.30
N LEU A 49 -14.36 2.04 3.47
CA LEU A 49 -14.91 3.10 2.62
C LEU A 49 -15.14 2.59 1.19
N GLU A 50 -16.32 2.88 0.66
CA GLU A 50 -16.75 2.40 -0.65
C GLU A 50 -16.03 3.14 -1.79
N LEU A 51 -15.63 2.41 -2.83
CA LEU A 51 -15.08 2.98 -4.06
C LEU A 51 -15.74 2.32 -5.28
N ASN A 52 -16.50 3.11 -6.04
CA ASN A 52 -17.25 2.65 -7.23
C ASN A 52 -18.20 1.47 -6.94
N GLY A 53 -19.00 1.51 -5.87
CA GLY A 53 -19.93 0.43 -5.53
C GLY A 53 -19.29 -0.79 -4.85
N ILE A 54 -17.98 -0.73 -4.58
CA ILE A 54 -17.22 -1.84 -3.97
C ILE A 54 -16.84 -1.44 -2.55
N ARG A 55 -17.28 -2.26 -1.59
CA ARG A 55 -16.96 -2.12 -0.16
C ARG A 55 -15.45 -2.11 0.09
N GLY A 56 -15.02 -1.28 1.04
CA GLY A 56 -13.62 -1.15 1.44
C GLY A 56 -13.01 -2.43 1.97
N LYS A 57 -11.67 -2.46 2.05
CA LYS A 57 -10.90 -3.64 2.45
C LYS A 57 -10.62 -3.68 3.94
N ASN A 58 -10.76 -2.55 4.63
CA ASN A 58 -10.48 -2.43 6.06
C ASN A 58 -9.10 -3.01 6.45
N GLY A 59 -8.10 -2.81 5.57
CA GLY A 59 -6.78 -3.40 5.70
C GLY A 59 -6.08 -2.97 6.99
N TRP A 60 -6.33 -1.74 7.45
CA TRP A 60 -5.72 -1.23 8.68
C TRP A 60 -6.17 -2.02 9.92
N GLU A 61 -7.47 -2.22 10.09
CA GLU A 61 -8.01 -2.99 11.21
C GLU A 61 -7.58 -4.47 11.14
N CYS A 62 -7.56 -5.04 9.92
CA CYS A 62 -7.06 -6.41 9.70
C CYS A 62 -5.59 -6.56 10.13
N CYS A 63 -4.73 -5.61 9.77
CA CYS A 63 -3.33 -5.60 10.18
C CYS A 63 -3.21 -5.41 11.70
N ALA A 64 -3.96 -4.46 12.28
CA ALA A 64 -3.96 -4.20 13.71
C ALA A 64 -4.42 -5.40 14.54
N LYS A 65 -5.30 -6.25 14.01
CA LYS A 65 -5.74 -7.51 14.63
C LYS A 65 -4.84 -8.71 14.32
N GLY A 66 -3.79 -8.53 13.51
CA GLY A 66 -2.89 -9.59 13.09
C GLY A 66 -3.50 -10.61 12.12
N LEU A 67 -4.59 -10.25 11.44
CA LEU A 67 -5.22 -11.08 10.41
C LEU A 67 -4.43 -11.08 9.10
N ILE A 68 -3.72 -9.98 8.85
CA ILE A 68 -2.73 -9.84 7.77
C ILE A 68 -1.42 -9.31 8.36
N THR A 69 -0.32 -9.52 7.66
CA THR A 69 0.99 -8.97 8.03
C THR A 69 1.12 -7.51 7.57
N GLU A 70 2.14 -6.84 8.10
CA GLU A 70 2.49 -5.48 7.70
C GLU A 70 2.88 -5.40 6.21
N ARG A 71 3.52 -6.45 5.69
CA ARG A 71 3.87 -6.58 4.26
C ARG A 71 2.66 -6.86 3.39
N GLU A 72 1.70 -7.64 3.87
CA GLU A 72 0.44 -7.86 3.17
C GLU A 72 -0.37 -6.57 3.06
N LEU A 73 -0.41 -5.74 4.11
CA LEU A 73 -1.04 -4.42 4.05
C LEU A 73 -0.37 -3.50 3.02
N ARG A 74 0.97 -3.44 3.02
CA ARG A 74 1.76 -2.71 2.02
C ARG A 74 1.45 -3.21 0.61
N ASN A 75 1.52 -4.53 0.39
CA ASN A 75 1.28 -5.15 -0.92
C ASN A 75 -0.15 -4.90 -1.41
N LEU A 76 -1.15 -4.99 -0.52
CA LEU A 76 -2.54 -4.69 -0.82
C LEU A 76 -2.70 -3.23 -1.29
N THR A 77 -2.08 -2.30 -0.56
CA THR A 77 -2.11 -0.87 -0.90
C THR A 77 -1.47 -0.60 -2.27
N MET A 78 -0.27 -1.14 -2.50
CA MET A 78 0.44 -1.00 -3.78
C MET A 78 -0.33 -1.63 -4.94
N ALA A 79 -0.89 -2.83 -4.78
CA ALA A 79 -1.64 -3.52 -5.83
C ALA A 79 -2.90 -2.75 -6.24
N HIS A 80 -3.65 -2.23 -5.26
CA HIS A 80 -4.82 -1.39 -5.55
C HIS A 80 -4.44 -0.09 -6.25
N ALA A 81 -3.35 0.56 -5.85
CA ALA A 81 -2.86 1.75 -6.52
C ALA A 81 -2.43 1.46 -7.97
N VAL A 82 -1.63 0.42 -8.20
CA VAL A 82 -1.19 -0.03 -9.53
C VAL A 82 -2.37 -0.26 -10.47
N SER A 83 -3.41 -0.95 -9.98
CA SER A 83 -4.62 -1.22 -10.76
C SER A 83 -5.31 0.08 -11.19
N LYS A 84 -5.44 1.04 -10.27
CA LYS A 84 -6.12 2.32 -10.56
C LYS A 84 -5.30 3.25 -11.44
N ILE A 85 -3.99 3.35 -11.21
CA ILE A 85 -3.06 4.10 -12.06
C ILE A 85 -3.06 3.52 -13.47
N SER A 86 -2.94 2.21 -13.62
CA SER A 86 -2.94 1.55 -14.94
C SER A 86 -4.25 1.80 -15.68
N ARG A 87 -5.37 1.68 -14.97
CA ARG A 87 -6.71 1.92 -15.54
C ARG A 87 -6.92 3.37 -15.93
N SER A 88 -6.50 4.35 -15.13
CA SER A 88 -6.63 5.78 -15.48
C SER A 88 -5.78 6.15 -16.70
N ASN A 89 -4.66 5.46 -16.89
CA ASN A 89 -3.77 5.64 -18.04
C ASN A 89 -4.13 4.76 -19.25
N GLY A 90 -5.16 3.92 -19.17
CA GLY A 90 -5.60 3.07 -20.28
C GLY A 90 -4.62 1.95 -20.66
N VAL A 91 -3.75 1.53 -19.73
CA VAL A 91 -2.74 0.49 -19.96
C VAL A 91 -3.01 -0.78 -19.16
N LYS A 92 -2.37 -1.88 -19.55
CA LYS A 92 -2.39 -3.12 -18.78
C LYS A 92 -1.55 -3.00 -17.52
N GLU A 93 -2.03 -3.58 -16.42
CA GLU A 93 -1.29 -3.65 -15.16
C GLU A 93 0.07 -4.35 -15.35
N PRO A 94 1.19 -3.68 -14.99
CA PRO A 94 2.52 -4.28 -15.02
C PRO A 94 2.68 -5.30 -13.90
N ALA A 95 3.63 -6.23 -14.06
CA ALA A 95 3.99 -7.17 -13.01
C ALA A 95 4.71 -6.47 -11.86
N PHE A 96 4.64 -7.03 -10.64
CA PHE A 96 5.21 -6.43 -9.43
C PHE A 96 6.69 -6.04 -9.58
N ASN A 97 7.48 -6.91 -10.21
CA ASN A 97 8.90 -6.70 -10.46
C ASN A 97 9.23 -5.55 -11.43
N THR A 98 8.24 -5.01 -12.14
CA THR A 98 8.42 -3.87 -13.05
C THR A 98 8.55 -2.55 -12.29
N TYR A 99 7.79 -2.36 -11.20
CA TYR A 99 7.71 -1.08 -10.49
C TYR A 99 8.22 -1.15 -9.04
N ALA A 100 8.17 -2.33 -8.42
CA ALA A 100 8.55 -2.47 -7.03
C ALA A 100 10.07 -2.40 -6.85
N SER A 101 10.50 -1.57 -5.92
CA SER A 101 11.88 -1.49 -5.47
C SER A 101 11.92 -1.50 -3.95
N LYS A 102 13.06 -1.87 -3.37
CA LYS A 102 13.27 -1.81 -1.93
C LYS A 102 12.92 -0.43 -1.37
N HIS A 103 13.36 0.64 -2.04
CA HIS A 103 13.10 2.00 -1.60
C HIS A 103 11.61 2.35 -1.60
N LEU A 104 10.90 1.99 -2.67
CA LEU A 104 9.46 2.26 -2.78
C LEU A 104 8.67 1.47 -1.73
N CYS A 105 8.98 0.19 -1.53
CA CYS A 105 8.34 -0.62 -0.49
C CYS A 105 8.60 -0.05 0.92
N GLU A 106 9.83 0.33 1.24
CA GLU A 106 10.15 0.96 2.53
C GLU A 106 9.46 2.32 2.72
N ALA A 107 9.25 3.10 1.64
CA ALA A 107 8.50 4.35 1.69
C ALA A 107 7.04 4.08 2.08
N PHE A 108 6.36 3.15 1.40
CA PHE A 108 5.02 2.73 1.76
C PHE A 108 4.93 2.24 3.22
N GLU A 109 5.87 1.42 3.67
CA GLU A 109 5.89 0.91 5.05
C GLU A 109 6.03 2.05 6.07
N ARG A 110 6.92 3.02 5.82
CA ARG A 110 7.07 4.19 6.69
C ARG A 110 5.81 5.04 6.71
N SER A 111 5.14 5.26 5.59
CA SER A 111 3.90 6.02 5.53
C SER A 111 2.73 5.28 6.20
N LEU A 112 2.69 3.95 6.11
CA LEU A 112 1.67 3.12 6.76
C LEU A 112 1.90 2.96 8.27
N LEU A 113 3.15 2.73 8.69
CA LEU A 113 3.50 2.16 10.01
C LEU A 113 4.42 3.08 10.84
N GLY A 114 4.98 4.12 10.22
CA GLY A 114 6.02 4.97 10.82
C GLY A 114 7.41 4.31 10.88
N ARG A 115 7.58 3.10 10.34
CA ARG A 115 8.83 2.32 10.33
C ARG A 115 8.79 1.25 9.22
N PRO A 116 9.93 0.62 8.86
CA PRO A 116 9.91 -0.58 8.03
C PRO A 116 9.04 -1.70 8.62
N ALA A 117 8.48 -2.53 7.75
CA ALA A 117 7.65 -3.67 8.15
C ALA A 117 8.49 -4.73 8.88
N ILE A 118 7.91 -5.31 9.94
CA ILE A 118 8.49 -6.45 10.65
C ILE A 118 8.25 -7.70 9.81
N LEU A 119 9.34 -8.38 9.45
CA LEU A 119 9.29 -9.67 8.78
C LEU A 119 8.75 -10.75 9.73
N LYS A 120 7.67 -11.41 9.33
CA LYS A 120 7.11 -12.60 9.97
C LYS A 120 7.46 -13.85 9.16
N GLU A 121 7.45 -15.02 9.80
CA GLU A 121 7.72 -16.31 9.15
C GLU A 121 6.76 -16.61 7.99
N SER A 122 5.52 -16.11 8.07
CA SER A 122 4.49 -16.28 7.04
C SER A 122 4.65 -15.35 5.84
N ASP A 123 5.58 -14.38 5.89
CA ASP A 123 5.71 -13.39 4.84
C ASP A 123 6.30 -13.98 3.55
N VAL A 124 5.71 -13.57 2.42
CA VAL A 124 6.34 -13.75 1.12
C VAL A 124 7.50 -12.76 1.01
N LEU A 125 8.70 -13.29 0.74
CA LEU A 125 9.89 -12.48 0.54
C LEU A 125 9.84 -11.67 -0.75
N ASP A 126 10.28 -10.41 -0.66
CA ASP A 126 10.39 -9.53 -1.81
C ASP A 126 11.49 -10.03 -2.76
N PRO A 127 11.44 -9.68 -4.06
CA PRO A 127 12.37 -10.22 -5.05
C PRO A 127 13.87 -10.02 -4.72
N TRP A 128 14.23 -8.93 -4.05
CA TRP A 128 15.62 -8.60 -3.67
C TRP A 128 16.12 -9.28 -2.39
N GLU A 129 15.24 -10.00 -1.67
CA GLU A 129 15.59 -10.67 -0.40
C GLU A 129 15.89 -12.16 -0.59
N LYS A 130 15.57 -12.72 -1.76
CA LYS A 130 15.92 -14.08 -2.18
C LYS A 130 17.39 -14.10 -2.58
N LYS A 131 18.29 -14.15 -1.61
CA LYS A 131 19.74 -14.36 -1.80
C LYS A 131 20.12 -15.79 -1.49
#